data_AF-A0AAU1BWU6-F1
#
_entry.id   AF-A0AAU1BWU6-F1
#
_cell.length_a   1.000
_cell.length_b   1.000
_cell.length_c   1.000
_cell.angle_alpha   90.00
_cell.angle_beta   90.00
_cell.angle_gamma   90.00
#
_symmetry.space_group_name_H-M   'P 1'
#
loop_
_entity.id
_entity.type
_entity.pdbx_description
1 polymer ?
#
loop_
_entity_poly.entity_id
_entity_poly.type
_entity_poly.pdbx_seq_one_letter_code
_entity_poly.pdbx_strand_id
1 'polypeptide(L)'
;MSVARLTPAQAADHLGISVQAVYVLNSRPQNGFPEPERIGRTPTWLPSELDAWRAKHPAKRPRQRPQRRIEATRPRSGTAFHDLAAHIAFVTLHRRALLTAEMLRLAERSLREAARAAGAEVEGFAGAPDHIRAMVRYPAGLSASDLARKLRTASERTLRQSGVSQVWAPSYFVASVGADPSGWIDEYMQEQEQVVNS
;
A
#
# COMPACT_ATOMS: atom_id res chain seq x y z
N MET A 1 -4.92 41.99 23.41
CA MET A 1 -4.15 40.72 23.48
C MET A 1 -3.80 40.34 22.05
N SER A 2 -2.51 40.22 21.71
CA SER A 2 -2.09 39.81 20.35
C SER A 2 -2.44 38.33 20.15
N VAL A 3 -3.27 38.01 19.15
CA VAL A 3 -3.64 36.62 18.84
C VAL A 3 -2.42 35.93 18.20
N ALA A 4 -2.07 34.72 18.67
CA ALA A 4 -0.94 33.98 18.14
C ALA A 4 -1.23 33.53 16.70
N ARG A 5 -0.39 33.95 15.75
CA ARG A 5 -0.46 33.54 14.34
C ARG A 5 0.44 32.34 14.09
N LEU A 6 0.00 31.44 13.22
CA LEU A 6 0.72 30.22 12.87
C LEU A 6 1.64 30.45 11.67
N THR A 7 2.89 29.99 11.80
CA THR A 7 3.83 29.87 10.67
C THR A 7 3.36 28.78 9.68
N PRO A 8 3.96 28.68 8.47
CA PRO A 8 3.57 27.65 7.51
C PRO A 8 3.69 26.21 8.02
N ALA A 9 4.68 25.93 8.87
CA ALA A 9 4.84 24.62 9.50
C ALA A 9 3.70 24.34 10.50
N GLN A 10 3.42 25.29 11.38
CA GLN A 10 2.34 25.16 12.36
C GLN A 10 0.97 25.10 11.71
N ALA A 11 0.74 25.86 10.63
CA ALA A 11 -0.49 25.80 9.84
C ALA A 11 -0.66 24.44 9.15
N ALA A 12 0.43 23.84 8.67
CA ALA A 12 0.41 22.52 8.04
C ALA A 12 0.02 21.43 9.05
N ASP A 13 0.63 21.45 10.24
CA ASP A 13 0.33 20.52 11.33
C ASP A 13 -1.11 20.70 11.82
N HIS A 14 -1.55 21.95 12.01
CA HIS A 14 -2.92 22.29 12.43
C HIS A 14 -3.97 21.78 11.44
N LEU A 15 -3.66 21.87 10.14
CA LEU A 15 -4.53 21.36 9.08
C LEU A 15 -4.36 19.85 8.84
N GLY A 16 -3.30 19.20 9.29
CA GLY A 16 -2.99 17.82 8.94
C GLY A 16 -2.63 17.62 7.45
N ILE A 17 -1.90 18.56 6.86
CA ILE A 17 -1.40 18.51 5.47
C ILE A 17 0.11 18.78 5.43
N SER A 18 0.74 18.61 4.26
CA SER A 18 2.15 18.96 4.11
C SER A 18 2.36 20.49 4.05
N VAL A 19 3.52 20.96 4.51
CA VAL A 19 3.92 22.38 4.39
C VAL A 19 3.87 22.87 2.93
N GLN A 20 4.25 22.01 1.98
CA GLN A 20 4.15 22.33 0.56
C GLN A 20 2.70 22.54 0.10
N ALA A 21 1.76 21.76 0.64
CA ALA A 21 0.34 21.95 0.34
C ALA A 21 -0.16 23.31 0.85
N VAL A 22 0.31 23.80 2.01
CA VAL A 22 0.00 25.15 2.50
C VAL A 22 0.45 26.21 1.50
N TYR A 23 1.67 26.13 0.97
CA TYR A 23 2.16 27.08 -0.05
C TYR A 23 1.36 27.02 -1.37
N VAL A 24 0.97 25.81 -1.78
CA VAL A 24 0.13 25.63 -2.98
C VAL A 24 -1.26 26.21 -2.77
N LEU A 25 -1.83 26.07 -1.57
CA LEU A 25 -3.12 26.68 -1.23
C LEU A 25 -2.99 28.20 -1.21
N ASN A 26 -1.95 28.73 -0.59
CA ASN A 26 -1.70 30.16 -0.50
C ASN A 26 -1.46 30.83 -1.86
N SER A 27 -0.91 30.11 -2.85
CA SER A 27 -0.64 30.66 -4.18
C SER A 27 -1.86 30.68 -5.11
N ARG A 28 -3.01 30.12 -4.70
CA ARG A 28 -4.19 29.95 -5.56
C ARG A 28 -5.39 30.74 -5.00
N PRO A 29 -5.70 31.94 -5.53
CA PRO A 29 -6.78 32.78 -4.98
C PRO A 29 -8.18 32.17 -5.09
N GLN A 30 -8.39 31.20 -5.99
CA GLN A 30 -9.71 30.61 -6.27
C GLN A 30 -10.14 29.52 -5.26
N ASN A 31 -9.30 29.16 -4.28
CA ASN A 31 -9.60 28.08 -3.32
C ASN A 31 -10.15 28.57 -1.96
N GLY A 32 -10.34 29.89 -1.81
CA GLY A 32 -10.85 30.52 -0.59
C GLY A 32 -9.93 30.38 0.64
N PHE A 33 -8.67 29.97 0.47
CA PHE A 33 -7.71 29.82 1.56
C PHE A 33 -7.43 31.19 2.21
N PRO A 34 -7.31 31.27 3.55
CA PRO A 34 -7.15 32.56 4.23
C PRO A 34 -5.91 33.32 3.79
N GLU A 35 -6.03 34.64 3.65
CA GLU A 35 -4.91 35.50 3.29
C GLU A 35 -3.88 35.56 4.44
N PRO A 36 -2.58 35.43 4.14
CA PRO A 36 -1.56 35.49 5.16
C PRO A 36 -1.26 36.92 5.58
N GLU A 37 -1.02 37.12 6.87
CA GLU A 37 -0.32 38.31 7.36
C GLU A 37 1.18 38.05 7.34
N ARG A 38 1.96 39.00 6.83
CA ARG A 38 3.41 38.83 6.72
C ARG A 38 4.11 39.37 7.95
N ILE A 39 4.69 38.47 8.75
CA ILE A 39 5.65 38.84 9.78
C ILE A 39 7.05 38.72 9.16
N GLY A 40 7.56 39.87 8.69
CA GLY A 40 8.75 39.92 7.84
C GLY A 40 8.53 39.19 6.51
N ARG A 41 9.36 38.19 6.22
CA ARG A 41 9.23 37.37 4.99
C ARG A 41 8.26 36.20 5.14
N THR A 42 7.89 35.84 6.36
CA THR A 42 7.11 34.65 6.67
C THR A 42 5.60 34.95 6.62
N PRO A 43 4.83 34.26 5.78
CA PRO A 43 3.37 34.34 5.83
C PRO A 43 2.83 33.62 7.07
N THR A 44 1.84 34.22 7.73
CA THR A 44 1.25 33.69 8.97
C THR A 44 -0.27 33.83 8.98
N TRP A 45 -0.96 32.86 9.58
CA TRP A 45 -2.42 32.78 9.57
C TRP A 45 -3.00 32.73 10.99
N LEU A 46 -4.23 33.18 11.17
CA LEU A 46 -4.93 32.93 12.42
C LEU A 46 -5.44 31.48 12.44
N PRO A 47 -5.29 30.75 13.56
CA PRO A 47 -5.85 29.41 13.69
C PRO A 47 -7.35 29.36 13.36
N SER A 48 -8.12 30.33 13.82
CA SER A 48 -9.57 30.42 13.58
C SER A 48 -9.95 30.56 12.10
N GLU A 49 -9.13 31.24 11.30
CA GLU A 49 -9.35 31.38 9.86
C GLU A 49 -9.07 30.06 9.14
N LEU A 50 -8.02 29.35 9.56
CA LEU A 50 -7.70 28.02 9.05
C LEU A 50 -8.79 27.00 9.42
N ASP A 51 -9.35 27.10 10.63
CA ASP A 51 -10.47 26.28 11.09
C ASP A 51 -11.73 26.54 10.26
N ALA A 52 -12.08 27.81 10.07
CA ALA A 52 -13.23 28.20 9.25
C ALA A 52 -13.07 27.74 7.79
N TRP A 53 -11.86 27.82 7.24
CA TRP A 53 -11.56 27.27 5.91
C TRP A 53 -11.69 25.75 5.90
N ARG A 54 -11.11 25.05 6.88
CA ARG A 54 -11.17 23.58 6.96
C ARG A 54 -12.60 23.06 7.15
N ALA A 55 -13.46 23.80 7.84
CA ALA A 55 -14.89 23.49 7.96
C ALA A 55 -15.62 23.56 6.61
N LYS A 56 -15.29 24.54 5.76
CA LYS A 56 -15.84 24.70 4.40
C LYS A 56 -15.17 23.76 3.38
N HIS A 57 -13.93 23.37 3.64
CA HIS A 57 -13.11 22.52 2.80
C HIS A 57 -12.62 21.30 3.60
N PRO A 58 -13.55 20.40 3.99
CA PRO A 58 -13.18 19.21 4.73
C PRO A 58 -12.14 18.45 3.90
N ALA A 59 -11.12 17.92 4.58
CA ALA A 59 -10.14 17.08 3.92
C ALA A 59 -10.90 16.03 3.14
N LYS A 60 -10.65 15.92 1.82
CA LYS A 60 -11.15 14.77 1.06
C LYS A 60 -10.68 13.56 1.85
N ARG A 61 -11.63 12.80 2.42
CA ARG A 61 -11.32 11.46 2.92
C ARG A 61 -10.45 10.84 1.84
N PRO A 62 -9.27 10.29 2.18
CA PRO A 62 -8.51 9.53 1.20
C PRO A 62 -9.53 8.66 0.51
N ARG A 63 -9.65 8.79 -0.82
CA ARG A 63 -10.48 7.86 -1.56
C ARG A 63 -9.91 6.51 -1.14
N GLN A 64 -10.63 5.77 -0.28
CA GLN A 64 -10.48 4.34 -0.25
C GLN A 64 -10.73 4.03 -1.72
N ARG A 65 -9.64 3.67 -2.44
CA ARG A 65 -9.82 2.97 -3.70
C ARG A 65 -10.87 1.94 -3.35
N PRO A 66 -11.99 1.84 -4.09
CA PRO A 66 -12.89 0.75 -3.89
C PRO A 66 -11.97 -0.46 -3.96
N GLN A 67 -11.72 -1.10 -2.81
CA GLN A 67 -11.24 -2.45 -2.82
C GLN A 67 -12.33 -3.08 -3.64
N ARG A 68 -11.97 -3.45 -4.88
CA ARG A 68 -12.82 -4.29 -5.71
C ARG A 68 -13.41 -5.25 -4.68
N ARG A 69 -14.73 -5.20 -4.50
CA ARG A 69 -15.44 -6.28 -3.86
C ARG A 69 -15.18 -7.43 -4.82
N ILE A 70 -14.01 -8.05 -4.67
CA ILE A 70 -13.83 -9.45 -4.97
C ILE A 70 -14.87 -10.00 -4.01
N GLU A 71 -16.03 -10.37 -4.56
CA GLU A 71 -16.89 -11.34 -3.91
C GLU A 71 -15.94 -12.47 -3.54
N ALA A 72 -15.48 -12.44 -2.29
CA ALA A 72 -14.49 -13.37 -1.82
C ALA A 72 -15.26 -14.68 -1.75
N THR A 73 -15.20 -15.45 -2.83
CA THR A 73 -15.55 -16.85 -2.80
C THR A 73 -14.75 -17.45 -1.65
N ARG A 74 -15.45 -17.78 -0.57
CA ARG A 74 -14.90 -18.12 0.75
C ARG A 74 -13.83 -19.20 0.59
N PRO A 75 -12.51 -18.89 0.67
CA PRO A 75 -11.49 -19.89 0.48
C PRO A 75 -11.43 -20.76 1.74
N ARG A 76 -12.06 -21.94 1.67
CA ARG A 76 -12.05 -22.92 2.76
C ARG A 76 -10.97 -23.96 2.48
N SER A 77 -10.07 -24.16 3.43
CA SER A 77 -9.12 -25.29 3.42
C SER A 77 -9.38 -26.14 4.66
N GLY A 78 -10.13 -27.23 4.49
CA GLY A 78 -10.54 -28.09 5.61
C GLY A 78 -11.33 -27.32 6.68
N THR A 79 -10.80 -27.25 7.89
CA THR A 79 -11.42 -26.62 9.07
C THR A 79 -11.04 -25.15 9.29
N ALA A 80 -10.09 -24.59 8.52
CA ALA A 80 -9.55 -23.25 8.76
C ALA A 80 -10.04 -22.22 7.74
N PHE A 81 -10.54 -21.09 8.25
CA PHE A 81 -10.88 -19.90 7.46
C PHE A 81 -9.74 -18.91 7.49
N HIS A 82 -9.30 -18.45 6.32
CA HIS A 82 -8.26 -17.44 6.23
C HIS A 82 -8.41 -16.65 4.94
N ASP A 83 -8.14 -15.35 5.04
CA ASP A 83 -7.93 -14.50 3.88
C ASP A 83 -6.66 -13.68 4.07
N LEU A 84 -5.54 -14.20 3.57
CA LEU A 84 -4.23 -13.59 3.74
C LEU A 84 -3.70 -13.12 2.39
N ALA A 85 -3.32 -11.85 2.34
CA ALA A 85 -2.70 -11.23 1.19
C ALA A 85 -1.49 -10.39 1.62
N ALA A 86 -0.46 -10.35 0.76
CA ALA A 86 0.73 -9.55 0.98
C ALA A 86 1.19 -8.85 -0.31
N HIS A 87 1.68 -7.62 -0.14
CA HIS A 87 2.53 -6.95 -1.12
C HIS A 87 3.97 -7.38 -0.91
N ILE A 88 4.60 -7.88 -1.97
CA ILE A 88 6.00 -8.33 -1.97
C ILE A 88 6.75 -7.54 -3.04
N ALA A 89 7.96 -7.08 -2.75
CA ALA A 89 8.81 -6.41 -3.72
C ALA A 89 10.26 -6.93 -3.69
N PHE A 90 10.83 -7.05 -4.90
CA PHE A 90 12.24 -7.37 -5.11
C PHE A 90 12.87 -6.27 -5.95
N VAL A 91 14.08 -5.90 -5.56
CA VAL A 91 14.85 -4.82 -6.17
C VAL A 91 16.13 -5.42 -6.73
N THR A 92 16.56 -4.95 -7.89
CA THR A 92 17.79 -5.45 -8.52
C THR A 92 19.02 -5.07 -7.70
N LEU A 93 20.06 -5.89 -7.76
CA LEU A 93 21.32 -5.62 -7.09
C LEU A 93 21.88 -4.26 -7.56
N HIS A 94 22.22 -3.40 -6.61
CA HIS A 94 22.65 -2.01 -6.84
C HIS A 94 21.64 -1.14 -7.62
N ARG A 95 20.34 -1.48 -7.63
CA ARG A 95 19.29 -0.73 -8.37
C ARG A 95 19.57 -0.61 -9.87
N ARG A 96 20.30 -1.56 -10.45
CA ARG A 96 20.62 -1.54 -11.88
C ARG A 96 19.35 -1.77 -12.70
N ALA A 97 19.15 -0.97 -13.74
CA ALA A 97 18.04 -1.08 -14.69
C ALA A 97 18.25 -2.26 -15.67
N LEU A 98 18.21 -3.49 -15.15
CA LEU A 98 18.54 -4.71 -15.89
C LEU A 98 17.33 -5.40 -16.53
N LEU A 99 16.12 -5.10 -16.05
CA LEU A 99 14.92 -5.85 -16.42
C LEU A 99 14.32 -5.28 -17.71
N THR A 100 14.46 -6.01 -18.80
CA THR A 100 13.75 -5.72 -20.06
C THR A 100 12.27 -6.09 -19.95
N ALA A 101 11.45 -5.61 -20.88
CA ALA A 101 10.04 -5.99 -20.95
C ALA A 101 9.84 -7.52 -21.07
N GLU A 102 10.74 -8.22 -21.76
CA GLU A 102 10.70 -9.67 -21.87
C GLU A 102 11.04 -10.36 -20.54
N MET A 103 12.09 -9.88 -19.86
CA MET A 103 12.46 -10.37 -18.53
C MET A 103 11.36 -10.13 -17.50
N LEU A 104 10.66 -9.00 -17.55
CA LEU A 104 9.51 -8.73 -16.69
C LEU A 104 8.37 -9.73 -16.93
N ARG A 105 8.08 -10.06 -18.19
CA ARG A 105 7.08 -11.10 -18.54
C ARG A 105 7.49 -12.48 -18.06
N LEU A 106 8.78 -12.82 -18.16
CA LEU A 106 9.33 -14.08 -17.63
C LEU A 106 9.23 -14.14 -16.09
N ALA A 107 9.60 -13.06 -15.41
CA ALA A 107 9.50 -12.95 -13.97
C ALA A 107 8.04 -13.10 -13.50
N GLU A 108 7.09 -12.42 -14.16
CA GLU A 108 5.67 -12.55 -13.83
C GLU A 108 5.18 -14.00 -13.93
N ARG A 109 5.49 -14.70 -15.04
CA ARG A 109 5.10 -16.10 -15.22
C ARG A 109 5.70 -16.99 -14.13
N SER A 110 7.00 -16.83 -13.87
CA SER A 110 7.72 -17.57 -12.82
C SER A 110 7.12 -17.34 -11.43
N LEU A 111 6.76 -16.09 -11.11
CA LEU A 111 6.08 -15.76 -9.85
C LEU A 111 4.72 -16.45 -9.75
N ARG A 112 3.92 -16.42 -10.81
CA ARG A 112 2.59 -17.05 -10.85
C ARG A 112 2.69 -18.56 -10.68
N GLU A 113 3.63 -19.21 -11.36
CA GLU A 113 3.88 -20.65 -11.24
C GLU A 113 4.36 -21.04 -9.84
N ALA A 114 5.33 -20.30 -9.30
CA ALA A 114 5.86 -20.55 -7.96
C ALA A 114 4.82 -20.30 -6.84
N ALA A 115 3.97 -19.28 -7.00
CA ALA A 115 2.84 -19.05 -6.11
C ALA A 115 1.88 -20.24 -6.14
N ARG A 116 1.44 -20.68 -7.33
CA ARG A 116 0.54 -21.83 -7.48
C ARG A 116 1.09 -23.10 -6.86
N ALA A 117 2.39 -23.37 -7.07
CA ALA A 117 3.07 -24.52 -6.47
C ALA A 117 3.14 -24.44 -4.93
N ALA A 118 2.99 -23.24 -4.35
CA ALA A 118 2.92 -23.01 -2.91
C ALA A 118 1.48 -22.89 -2.38
N GLY A 119 0.46 -23.17 -3.20
CA GLY A 119 -0.95 -22.99 -2.84
C GLY A 119 -1.38 -21.52 -2.75
N ALA A 120 -0.61 -20.61 -3.35
CA ALA A 120 -0.84 -19.16 -3.37
C ALA A 120 -1.23 -18.67 -4.77
N GLU A 121 -1.75 -17.45 -4.86
CA GLU A 121 -2.18 -16.81 -6.10
C GLU A 121 -1.64 -15.38 -6.21
N VAL A 122 -1.05 -15.05 -7.36
CA VAL A 122 -0.62 -13.68 -7.67
C VAL A 122 -1.81 -12.92 -8.27
N GLU A 123 -2.40 -12.01 -7.50
CA GLU A 123 -3.54 -11.18 -7.93
C GLU A 123 -3.12 -9.93 -8.70
N GLY A 124 -1.88 -9.46 -8.48
CA GLY A 124 -1.36 -8.29 -9.17
C GLY A 124 0.15 -8.37 -9.34
N PHE A 125 0.65 -7.88 -10.47
CA PHE A 125 2.07 -7.76 -10.78
C PHE A 125 2.37 -6.41 -11.41
N ALA A 126 3.47 -5.78 -11.01
CA ALA A 126 3.99 -4.57 -11.63
C ALA A 126 5.51 -4.61 -11.66
N GLY A 127 6.09 -4.37 -12.84
CA GLY A 127 7.53 -4.37 -13.06
C GLY A 127 8.04 -3.02 -13.55
N ALA A 128 9.27 -2.70 -13.15
CA ALA A 128 10.08 -1.60 -13.66
C ALA A 128 11.49 -2.13 -13.97
N PRO A 129 12.36 -1.36 -14.66
CA PRO A 129 13.69 -1.84 -15.04
C PRO A 129 14.58 -2.30 -13.87
N ASP A 130 14.36 -1.81 -12.66
CA ASP A 130 15.17 -2.07 -11.47
C ASP A 130 14.43 -2.76 -10.32
N HIS A 131 13.14 -3.08 -10.47
CA HIS A 131 12.37 -3.75 -9.42
C HIS A 131 11.08 -4.40 -9.94
N ILE A 132 10.57 -5.36 -9.17
CA ILE A 132 9.24 -5.95 -9.36
C ILE A 132 8.44 -5.91 -8.06
N ARG A 133 7.12 -5.83 -8.19
CA ARG A 133 6.15 -5.88 -7.09
C ARG A 133 5.03 -6.86 -7.43
N ALA A 134 4.60 -7.63 -6.45
CA ALA A 134 3.46 -8.53 -6.57
C ALA A 134 2.51 -8.37 -5.39
N MET A 135 1.22 -8.52 -5.63
CA MET A 135 0.20 -8.75 -4.62
C MET A 135 -0.20 -10.22 -4.68
N VAL A 136 -0.05 -10.92 -3.56
CA VAL A 136 -0.19 -12.39 -3.52
C VAL A 136 -1.13 -12.76 -2.39
N ARG A 137 -2.17 -13.53 -2.70
CA ARG A 137 -2.98 -14.26 -1.70
C ARG A 137 -2.34 -15.60 -1.40
N TYR A 138 -2.31 -16.01 -0.14
CA TYR A 138 -1.56 -17.20 0.27
C TYR A 138 -2.21 -17.91 1.48
N PRO A 139 -1.92 -19.21 1.68
CA PRO A 139 -2.57 -19.98 2.73
C PRO A 139 -1.97 -19.68 4.11
N ALA A 140 -2.77 -19.84 5.17
CA ALA A 140 -2.34 -19.57 6.55
C ALA A 140 -1.15 -20.43 7.03
N GLY A 141 -0.97 -21.61 6.46
CA GLY A 141 0.18 -22.48 6.74
C GLY A 141 1.50 -21.99 6.10
N LEU A 142 1.46 -20.98 5.23
CA LEU A 142 2.64 -20.44 4.56
C LEU A 142 3.01 -19.07 5.16
N SER A 143 4.21 -18.96 5.71
CA SER A 143 4.70 -17.68 6.21
C SER A 143 4.95 -16.69 5.05
N ALA A 144 4.75 -15.39 5.31
CA ALA A 144 4.99 -14.36 4.31
C ALA A 144 6.47 -14.31 3.88
N SER A 145 7.40 -14.60 4.80
CA SER A 145 8.83 -14.71 4.55
C SER A 145 9.17 -15.89 3.64
N ASP A 146 8.56 -17.06 3.87
CA ASP A 146 8.77 -18.24 3.02
C ASP A 146 8.20 -18.04 1.62
N LEU A 147 7.02 -17.42 1.52
CA LEU A 147 6.45 -17.04 0.24
C LEU A 147 7.39 -16.10 -0.53
N ALA A 148 7.85 -15.02 0.10
CA ALA A 148 8.79 -14.08 -0.52
C ALA A 148 10.08 -14.77 -0.97
N ARG A 149 10.64 -15.66 -0.14
CA ARG A 149 11.84 -16.44 -0.49
C ARG A 149 11.60 -17.37 -1.68
N LYS A 150 10.48 -18.09 -1.73
CA LYS A 150 10.11 -18.98 -2.84
C LYS A 150 9.96 -18.20 -4.14
N LEU A 151 9.23 -17.10 -4.14
CA LEU A 151 8.99 -16.26 -5.32
C LEU A 151 10.28 -15.61 -5.84
N ARG A 152 11.11 -15.10 -4.93
CA ARG A 152 12.42 -14.55 -5.29
C ARG A 152 13.29 -15.62 -5.94
N THR A 153 13.38 -16.80 -5.31
CA THR A 153 14.24 -17.88 -5.81
C THR A 153 13.78 -18.35 -7.19
N ALA A 154 12.47 -18.49 -7.40
CA ALA A 154 11.91 -18.87 -8.69
C ALA A 154 12.23 -17.84 -9.78
N SER A 155 11.94 -16.55 -9.53
CA SER A 155 12.25 -15.49 -10.51
C SER A 155 13.73 -15.38 -10.79
N GLU A 156 14.60 -15.48 -9.79
CA GLU A 156 16.05 -15.42 -10.01
C GLU A 156 16.54 -16.58 -10.88
N ARG A 157 16.03 -17.80 -10.64
CA ARG A 157 16.36 -18.97 -11.47
C ARG A 157 15.92 -18.78 -12.92
N THR A 158 14.71 -18.30 -13.16
CA THR A 158 14.21 -18.04 -14.52
C THR A 158 15.02 -16.93 -15.20
N LEU A 159 15.30 -15.82 -14.52
CA LEU A 159 16.04 -14.70 -15.10
C LEU A 159 17.51 -15.04 -15.39
N ARG A 160 18.12 -15.96 -14.64
CA ARG A 160 19.46 -16.50 -14.94
C ARG A 160 19.52 -17.23 -16.28
N GLN A 161 18.42 -17.85 -16.71
CA GLN A 161 18.35 -18.51 -18.02
C GLN A 161 18.35 -17.49 -19.17
N SER A 162 18.00 -16.23 -18.89
CA SER A 162 18.11 -15.10 -19.82
C SER A 162 19.50 -14.44 -19.82
N GLY A 163 20.50 -15.05 -19.17
CA GLY A 163 21.89 -14.57 -19.17
C GLY A 163 22.25 -13.56 -18.08
N VAL A 164 21.35 -13.28 -17.13
CA VAL A 164 21.60 -12.31 -16.04
C VAL A 164 21.88 -13.02 -14.73
N SER A 165 23.11 -12.85 -14.20
CA SER A 165 23.51 -13.38 -12.89
C SER A 165 23.21 -12.38 -11.76
N GLN A 166 22.94 -12.90 -10.55
CA GLN A 166 22.73 -12.11 -9.32
C GLN A 166 21.74 -10.93 -9.50
N VAL A 167 20.52 -11.27 -9.92
CA VAL A 167 19.51 -10.25 -10.27
C VAL A 167 19.09 -9.44 -9.05
N TRP A 168 18.70 -10.10 -7.96
CA TRP A 168 18.05 -9.45 -6.81
C TRP A 168 19.04 -9.11 -5.70
N ALA A 169 18.85 -7.95 -5.06
CA ALA A 169 19.54 -7.60 -3.81
C ALA A 169 19.21 -8.62 -2.70
N PRO A 170 20.09 -8.85 -1.70
CA PRO A 170 19.83 -9.80 -0.60
C PRO A 170 18.56 -9.53 0.21
N SER A 171 18.13 -8.28 0.30
CA SER A 171 16.89 -7.89 0.98
C SER A 171 15.66 -7.99 0.08
N TYR A 172 14.49 -8.08 0.71
CA TYR A 172 13.18 -8.01 0.07
C TYR A 172 12.21 -7.23 0.97
N PHE A 173 11.11 -6.76 0.41
CA PHE A 173 10.04 -6.09 1.16
C PHE A 173 8.78 -6.96 1.18
N VAL A 174 8.10 -6.99 2.33
CA VAL A 174 6.78 -7.61 2.50
C VAL A 174 5.92 -6.72 3.39
N ALA A 175 4.68 -6.50 2.98
CA ALA A 175 3.65 -5.87 3.80
C ALA A 175 2.32 -6.62 3.66
N SER A 176 1.58 -6.78 4.75
CA SER A 176 0.23 -7.33 4.71
C SER A 176 -0.72 -6.38 3.98
N VAL A 177 -1.72 -6.96 3.32
CA VAL A 177 -2.86 -6.22 2.76
C VAL A 177 -4.03 -6.38 3.73
N GLY A 178 -4.57 -5.27 4.23
CA GLY A 178 -5.71 -5.30 5.13
C GLY A 178 -7.02 -5.57 4.38
N ALA A 179 -7.74 -6.62 4.77
CA ALA A 179 -9.18 -6.72 4.61
C ALA A 179 -9.86 -6.15 5.87
N ASP A 180 -11.08 -5.63 5.74
CA ASP A 180 -11.95 -5.39 6.90
C ASP A 180 -12.59 -6.73 7.28
N PRO A 181 -12.21 -7.33 8.42
CA PRO A 181 -12.64 -8.69 8.76
C PRO A 181 -13.99 -8.73 9.50
N SER A 182 -14.56 -7.57 9.85
CA SER A 182 -15.72 -7.48 10.77
C SER A 182 -16.88 -8.38 10.35
N GLY A 183 -17.31 -8.30 9.09
CA GLY A 183 -18.42 -9.13 8.58
C GLY A 183 -18.12 -10.64 8.54
N TRP A 184 -16.86 -11.06 8.35
CA TRP A 184 -16.49 -12.48 8.29
C TRP A 184 -16.29 -13.10 9.66
N ILE A 185 -15.85 -12.31 10.64
CA ILE A 185 -15.71 -12.75 12.03
C ILE A 185 -17.09 -13.07 12.60
N ASP A 186 -18.06 -12.18 12.42
CA ASP A 186 -19.42 -12.37 12.95
C ASP A 186 -20.08 -13.64 12.37
N GLU A 187 -19.95 -13.86 11.05
CA GLU A 187 -20.45 -15.06 10.38
C GLU A 187 -19.76 -16.35 10.87
N TYR A 188 -18.44 -16.31 11.04
CA TYR A 188 -17.70 -17.45 11.60
C TYR A 188 -18.16 -17.79 13.02
N MET A 189 -18.33 -16.79 13.90
CA MET A 189 -18.76 -17.00 15.28
C MET A 189 -20.16 -17.63 15.34
N GLN A 190 -21.11 -17.16 14.51
CA GLN A 190 -22.45 -17.74 14.41
C GLN A 190 -22.43 -19.21 13.97
N GLU A 191 -21.59 -19.57 12.99
CA GLU A 191 -21.44 -20.97 12.57
C GLU A 191 -20.87 -21.86 13.68
N GLN A 192 -19.91 -21.35 14.46
CA GLN A 192 -19.33 -22.13 15.56
C GLN A 192 -20.33 -22.33 16.71
N GLU A 193 -21.19 -21.35 17.01
CA GLU A 193 -22.24 -21.50 18.01
C GLU A 193 -23.27 -22.58 17.65
N GLN A 194 -23.57 -22.76 16.36
CA GLN A 194 -24.52 -23.78 15.90
C GLN A 194 -23.96 -25.20 15.97
N VAL A 195 -22.65 -25.38 15.71
CA VAL A 195 -21.98 -26.68 15.77
C VAL A 195 -21.75 -27.15 17.21
N VAL A 196 -21.54 -26.23 18.15
CA VAL A 196 -21.34 -26.56 19.58
C VAL A 196 -22.66 -26.96 20.26
N ASN A 197 -23.79 -26.47 19.75
CA ASN A 197 -25.12 -26.70 20.34
C ASN A 197 -25.90 -27.87 19.68
N SER A 198 -25.26 -28.68 18.84
CA SER A 198 -25.82 -29.87 18.16
C SER A 198 -25.08 -31.14 18.56
#